data_AF-A0A813IFE0-F1
#
_entry.id   AF-A0A813IFE0-F1
#
_cell.length_a   1.000
_cell.length_b   1.000
_cell.length_c   1.000
_cell.angle_alpha   90.00
_cell.angle_beta   90.00
_cell.angle_gamma   90.00
#
_symmetry.space_group_name_H-M   'P 1'
#
loop_
_entity.id
_entity.type
_entity.pdbx_description
1 polymer ?
#
loop_
_entity_poly.entity_id
_entity_poly.type
_entity_poly.pdbx_seq_one_letter_code
_entity_poly.pdbx_strand_id
1 'polypeptide(L)'
;WFAWGKDCLQNLVMLFETTLEGTVKVRPWPEWFQFKDSEWPHARAGFVALRIDRSANTPGGANPDSAKRIIDLREIVVQIMKTMSAWPEAQTYMNRFDLHIRHVKGEDLKEWKKSQEAGVVITRVGKQLTAEGGTLEAVPEDEGFDDEPADQ
;
A
#
# COMPACT_ATOMS: atom_id res chain seq x y z
N TRP A 1 5.06 -7.46 18.36
CA TRP A 1 4.69 -6.74 17.14
C TRP A 1 3.90 -7.58 16.12
N PHE A 2 4.45 -8.67 15.57
CA PHE A 2 3.75 -9.45 14.52
C PHE A 2 2.35 -9.99 14.93
N ALA A 3 2.23 -10.57 16.13
CA ALA A 3 0.94 -11.05 16.64
C ALA A 3 -0.08 -9.91 16.74
N TRP A 4 0.32 -8.77 17.33
CA TRP A 4 -0.49 -7.54 17.37
C TRP A 4 -0.93 -7.08 15.97
N GLY A 5 -0.01 -7.06 15.00
CA GLY A 5 -0.32 -6.69 13.61
C GLY A 5 -1.36 -7.62 12.95
N LYS A 6 -1.34 -8.92 13.26
CA LYS A 6 -2.38 -9.87 12.80
C LYS A 6 -3.76 -9.52 13.33
N ASP A 7 -3.85 -9.28 14.64
CA ASP A 7 -5.12 -8.97 15.30
C ASP A 7 -5.71 -7.65 14.75
N CYS A 8 -4.85 -6.64 14.57
CA CYS A 8 -5.25 -5.37 13.93
C CYS A 8 -5.76 -5.57 12.49
N LEU A 9 -5.13 -6.44 11.71
CA LEU A 9 -5.53 -6.71 10.31
C LEU A 9 -6.87 -7.46 10.20
N GLN A 10 -7.22 -8.29 11.18
CA GLN A 10 -8.56 -8.88 11.22
C GLN A 10 -9.63 -7.81 11.47
N ASN A 11 -9.35 -6.88 12.38
CA ASN A 11 -10.25 -5.76 12.67
C ASN A 11 -10.36 -4.75 11.51
N LEU A 12 -9.32 -4.64 10.69
CA LEU A 12 -9.31 -3.79 9.49
C LEU A 12 -10.40 -4.17 8.49
N VAL A 13 -10.69 -5.48 8.32
CA VAL A 13 -11.74 -5.94 7.41
C VAL A 13 -13.08 -5.34 7.81
N MET A 14 -13.41 -5.38 9.10
CA MET A 14 -14.63 -4.78 9.63
C MET A 14 -14.67 -3.26 9.41
N LEU A 15 -13.53 -2.57 9.57
CA LEU A 15 -13.45 -1.12 9.33
C LEU A 15 -13.77 -0.77 7.87
N PHE A 16 -13.20 -1.49 6.91
CA PHE A 16 -13.50 -1.27 5.50
C PHE A 16 -14.96 -1.57 5.15
N GLU A 17 -15.50 -2.69 5.66
CA GLU A 17 -16.89 -3.08 5.38
C GLU A 17 -17.89 -2.10 5.99
N THR A 18 -17.58 -1.50 7.14
CA THR A 18 -18.44 -0.50 7.79
C THR A 18 -18.33 0.87 7.11
N THR A 19 -17.12 1.32 6.77
CA THR A 19 -16.92 2.66 6.20
C THR A 19 -17.26 2.74 4.71
N LEU A 20 -17.08 1.64 3.96
CA LEU A 20 -17.27 1.58 2.51
C LEU A 20 -18.35 0.57 2.11
N GLU A 21 -19.39 0.45 2.94
CA GLU A 21 -20.48 -0.49 2.76
C GLU A 21 -21.05 -0.41 1.33
N GLY A 22 -21.25 -1.57 0.71
CA GLY A 22 -21.76 -1.68 -0.66
C GLY A 22 -20.78 -1.25 -1.77
N THR A 23 -19.70 -0.52 -1.46
CA THR A 23 -18.78 0.03 -2.45
C THR A 23 -17.51 -0.80 -2.59
N VAL A 24 -16.96 -1.31 -1.49
CA VAL A 24 -15.72 -2.11 -1.48
C VAL A 24 -15.92 -3.40 -0.69
N LYS A 25 -15.61 -4.53 -1.31
CA LYS A 25 -15.50 -5.84 -0.64
C LYS A 25 -14.05 -6.11 -0.33
N VAL A 26 -13.79 -6.57 0.89
CA VAL A 26 -12.43 -6.80 1.38
C VAL A 26 -12.24 -8.27 1.68
N ARG A 27 -11.07 -8.82 1.29
CA ARG A 27 -10.70 -10.20 1.57
C ARG A 27 -9.26 -10.25 2.09
N PRO A 28 -9.04 -10.55 3.38
CA PRO A 28 -7.69 -10.71 3.89
C PRO A 28 -7.06 -11.97 3.30
N TRP A 29 -5.78 -11.89 2.98
CA TRP A 29 -5.00 -13.08 2.65
C TRP A 29 -4.63 -13.79 3.96
N PRO A 30 -4.81 -15.13 4.05
CA PRO A 30 -4.62 -15.85 5.30
C PRO A 30 -3.15 -15.93 5.74
N GLU A 31 -2.24 -15.88 4.75
CA GLU A 31 -0.82 -16.06 4.97
C GLU A 31 -0.06 -14.74 5.00
N TRP A 32 0.98 -14.73 5.82
CA TRP A 32 1.96 -13.66 5.86
C TRP A 32 3.25 -14.15 5.24
N PHE A 33 3.75 -13.41 4.27
CA PHE A 33 4.93 -13.78 3.52
C PHE A 33 6.15 -13.14 4.15
N GLN A 34 7.11 -13.96 4.58
CA GLN A 34 8.41 -13.46 4.97
C GLN A 34 9.19 -13.05 3.72
N PHE A 35 9.87 -11.92 3.78
CA PHE A 35 10.67 -11.41 2.66
C PHE A 35 12.01 -10.89 3.15
N LYS A 36 12.98 -10.74 2.24
CA LYS A 36 14.30 -10.20 2.58
C LYS A 36 14.29 -8.69 2.44
N ASP A 37 14.67 -8.00 3.49
CA ASP A 37 14.83 -6.55 3.55
C ASP A 37 16.24 -6.27 4.07
N SER A 38 16.90 -5.25 3.52
CA SER A 38 18.29 -4.90 3.84
C SER A 38 18.45 -4.45 5.30
N GLU A 39 17.42 -3.84 5.89
CA GLU A 39 17.44 -3.27 7.23
C GLU A 39 16.63 -4.10 8.23
N TRP A 40 15.61 -4.83 7.75
CA TRP A 40 14.63 -5.51 8.60
C TRP A 40 14.66 -7.04 8.41
N PRO A 41 15.49 -7.79 9.17
CA PRO A 41 15.69 -9.24 8.96
C PRO A 41 14.45 -10.11 9.23
N HIS A 42 13.45 -9.55 9.92
CA HIS A 42 12.18 -10.23 10.24
C HIS A 42 11.00 -9.63 9.47
N ALA A 43 11.26 -9.01 8.31
CA ALA A 43 10.24 -8.39 7.48
C ALA A 43 9.18 -9.40 7.01
N ARG A 44 7.90 -8.98 7.11
CA ARG A 44 6.74 -9.77 6.72
C ARG A 44 5.73 -8.89 6.00
N ALA A 45 5.14 -9.41 4.93
CA ALA A 45 4.08 -8.77 4.17
C ALA A 45 2.75 -9.50 4.40
N GLY A 46 1.73 -8.75 4.76
CA GLY A 46 0.33 -9.18 4.77
C GLY A 46 -0.40 -8.55 3.59
N PHE A 47 -1.35 -9.27 2.99
CA PHE A 47 -2.11 -8.79 1.85
C PHE A 47 -3.59 -8.73 2.16
N VAL A 48 -4.25 -7.70 1.64
CA VAL A 48 -5.68 -7.53 1.71
C VAL A 48 -6.17 -7.21 0.30
N ALA A 49 -6.99 -8.08 -0.25
CA ALA A 49 -7.59 -7.88 -1.56
C ALA A 49 -8.79 -6.94 -1.43
N LEU A 50 -8.84 -5.94 -2.31
CA LEU A 50 -9.93 -4.99 -2.43
C LEU A 50 -10.67 -5.24 -3.74
N ARG A 51 -11.98 -5.41 -3.68
CA ARG A 51 -12.86 -5.51 -4.85
C ARG A 51 -13.86 -4.37 -4.81
N ILE A 52 -13.79 -3.49 -5.79
CA ILE A 52 -14.71 -2.36 -5.94
C ILE A 52 -15.97 -2.83 -6.65
N ASP A 53 -17.13 -2.66 -6.01
CA ASP A 53 -18.42 -2.94 -6.64
C ASP A 53 -18.86 -1.73 -7.48
N ARG A 54 -18.90 -1.91 -8.80
CA ARG A 54 -19.27 -0.85 -9.73
C ARG A 54 -20.79 -0.68 -9.83
N SER A 55 -21.57 -1.66 -9.36
CA SER A 55 -23.03 -1.67 -9.52
C SER A 55 -23.77 -0.88 -8.44
N ALA A 56 -23.17 -0.72 -7.26
CA ALA A 56 -23.87 -0.25 -6.06
C ALA A 56 -24.30 1.23 -6.05
N ASN A 57 -24.01 2.02 -7.10
CA ASN A 57 -24.28 3.47 -7.09
C ASN A 57 -24.67 4.03 -8.47
N THR A 58 -25.62 3.40 -9.15
CA THR A 58 -26.20 3.98 -10.37
C THR A 58 -27.72 4.03 -10.26
N PRO A 59 -28.29 5.10 -9.66
CA PRO A 59 -29.68 5.43 -9.88
C PRO A 59 -29.81 6.02 -11.29
N GLY A 60 -30.06 5.15 -12.27
CA GLY A 60 -30.42 5.53 -13.64
C GLY A 60 -29.26 5.85 -14.59
N GLY A 61 -29.30 5.26 -15.77
CA GLY A 61 -28.54 5.72 -16.94
C GLY A 61 -27.09 5.24 -17.01
N ALA A 62 -26.90 4.11 -17.69
CA ALA A 62 -25.60 3.68 -18.16
C ALA A 62 -24.99 4.73 -19.09
N ASN A 63 -23.88 5.33 -18.67
CA ASN A 63 -22.93 5.92 -19.59
C ASN A 63 -21.60 5.15 -19.41
N PRO A 64 -21.18 4.30 -20.38
CA PRO A 64 -20.00 3.45 -20.25
C PRO A 64 -18.67 4.23 -20.15
N ASP A 65 -18.71 5.55 -20.36
CA ASP A 65 -17.58 6.49 -20.22
C ASP A 65 -17.52 7.25 -18.88
N SER A 66 -18.35 6.89 -17.89
CA SER A 66 -18.34 7.58 -16.59
C SER A 66 -17.04 7.29 -15.83
N ALA A 67 -16.15 8.28 -15.84
CA ALA A 67 -14.98 8.53 -14.99
C ALA A 67 -14.56 7.39 -14.05
N LYS A 68 -13.29 6.96 -14.16
CA LYS A 68 -12.63 6.08 -13.18
C LYS A 68 -13.04 6.48 -11.76
N ARG A 69 -13.86 5.65 -11.09
CA ARG A 69 -14.27 5.91 -9.70
C ARG A 69 -13.03 5.85 -8.82
N ILE A 70 -12.59 7.00 -8.34
CA ILE A 70 -11.51 7.13 -7.37
C ILE A 70 -12.15 6.96 -5.99
N ILE A 71 -11.75 5.91 -5.28
CA ILE A 71 -12.14 5.71 -3.89
C ILE A 71 -10.95 6.15 -3.04
N ASP A 72 -11.18 7.12 -2.17
CA ASP A 72 -10.16 7.59 -1.25
C ASP A 72 -10.08 6.62 -0.05
N LEU A 73 -8.91 5.97 0.10
CA LEU A 73 -8.64 5.05 1.20
C LEU A 73 -7.80 5.69 2.31
N ARG A 74 -7.44 6.97 2.19
CA ARG A 74 -6.47 7.62 3.09
C ARG A 74 -6.93 7.62 4.54
N GLU A 75 -8.19 7.92 4.80
CA GLU A 75 -8.73 7.93 6.17
C GLU A 75 -8.62 6.56 6.83
N ILE A 76 -9.03 5.51 6.12
CA ILE A 76 -8.96 4.13 6.59
C ILE A 76 -7.50 3.73 6.83
N VAL A 77 -6.59 4.03 5.88
CA VAL A 77 -5.14 3.78 6.02
C VAL A 77 -4.57 4.48 7.24
N VAL A 78 -4.89 5.76 7.46
CA VAL A 78 -4.46 6.52 8.63
C VAL A 78 -4.95 5.88 9.93
N GLN A 79 -6.21 5.44 9.96
CA GLN A 79 -6.77 4.77 11.12
C GLN A 79 -6.04 3.46 11.43
N ILE A 80 -5.72 2.66 10.40
CA ILE A 80 -4.95 1.43 10.54
C ILE A 80 -3.56 1.72 11.10
N MET A 81 -2.87 2.73 10.57
CA MET A 81 -1.56 3.11 11.07
C MET A 81 -1.63 3.52 12.55
N LYS A 82 -2.66 4.29 12.94
CA LYS A 82 -2.87 4.67 14.35
C LYS A 82 -3.07 3.43 15.23
N THR A 83 -3.93 2.50 14.83
CA THR A 83 -4.19 1.27 15.59
C THR A 83 -2.94 0.39 15.71
N MET A 84 -2.19 0.20 14.62
CA MET A 84 -0.97 -0.60 14.66
C MET A 84 0.14 0.06 15.47
N SER A 85 0.27 1.38 15.41
CA SER A 85 1.25 2.15 16.21
C SER A 85 0.89 2.21 17.70
N ALA A 86 -0.36 1.92 18.08
CA ALA A 86 -0.79 1.79 19.47
C ALA A 86 -0.39 0.44 20.11
N TRP A 87 0.63 -0.24 19.56
CA TRP A 87 1.17 -1.46 20.16
C TRP A 87 1.66 -1.17 21.59
N PRO A 88 1.21 -1.91 22.63
CA PRO A 88 1.50 -1.54 24.03
C PRO A 88 2.99 -1.44 24.37
N GLU A 89 3.85 -2.17 23.67
CA GLU A 89 5.30 -2.17 23.91
C GLU A 89 6.06 -1.22 22.97
N ALA A 90 5.36 -0.37 22.20
CA ALA A 90 5.97 0.51 21.19
C ALA A 90 7.07 1.42 21.78
N GLN A 91 6.88 1.93 23.00
CA GLN A 91 7.88 2.77 23.67
C GLN A 91 9.16 2.00 24.00
N THR A 92 9.05 0.74 24.43
CA THR A 92 10.19 -0.11 24.78
C THR A 92 10.99 -0.51 23.54
N TYR A 93 10.33 -0.67 22.40
CA TYR A 93 10.93 -1.10 21.13
C TYR A 93 10.98 0.02 20.09
N MET A 94 11.16 1.27 20.55
CA MET A 94 11.26 2.42 19.65
C MET A 94 12.33 2.19 18.58
N ASN A 95 12.01 2.50 17.32
CA ASN A 95 12.86 2.28 16.15
C ASN A 95 13.25 0.81 15.88
N ARG A 96 12.58 -0.16 16.52
CA ARG A 96 12.80 -1.62 16.27
C ARG A 96 11.62 -2.30 15.60
N PHE A 97 10.64 -1.53 15.16
CA PHE A 97 9.56 -1.98 14.29
C PHE A 97 9.22 -0.87 13.33
N ASP A 98 8.66 -1.26 12.19
CA ASP A 98 8.17 -0.32 11.20
C ASP A 98 6.99 -0.92 10.44
N LEU A 99 6.09 -0.06 9.97
CA LEU A 99 4.91 -0.45 9.23
C LEU A 99 4.84 0.34 7.93
N HIS A 100 4.82 -0.38 6.81
CA HIS A 100 4.63 0.22 5.49
C HIS A 100 3.35 -0.34 4.85
N ILE A 101 2.43 0.56 4.52
CA ILE A 101 1.18 0.23 3.82
C ILE A 101 1.26 0.82 2.42
N ARG A 102 1.07 -0.01 1.41
CA ARG A 102 1.00 0.42 0.02
C ARG A 102 -0.18 -0.21 -0.69
N HIS A 103 -0.78 0.56 -1.58
CA HIS A 103 -1.72 0.02 -2.57
C HIS A 103 -0.91 -0.52 -3.76
N VAL A 104 -1.23 -1.75 -4.19
CA VAL A 104 -0.47 -2.48 -5.21
C VAL A 104 -1.47 -3.03 -6.22
N LYS A 105 -1.16 -2.93 -7.52
CA LYS A 105 -2.00 -3.58 -8.54
C LYS A 105 -1.79 -5.09 -8.50
N GLY A 106 -2.79 -5.85 -8.95
CA GLY A 106 -2.71 -7.31 -8.93
C GLY A 106 -1.57 -7.88 -9.78
N GLU A 107 -1.13 -7.16 -10.82
CA GLU A 107 -0.01 -7.54 -11.68
C GLU A 107 1.33 -7.38 -10.93
N ASP A 108 1.56 -6.21 -10.33
CA ASP A 108 2.74 -5.91 -9.51
C ASP A 108 2.88 -6.87 -8.32
N LEU A 109 1.76 -7.37 -7.77
CA LEU A 109 1.79 -8.38 -6.71
C LEU A 109 2.39 -9.72 -7.18
N LYS A 110 2.06 -10.14 -8.40
CA LYS A 110 2.61 -11.38 -8.98
C LYS A 110 4.10 -11.23 -9.22
N GLU A 111 4.51 -10.08 -9.73
CA GLU A 111 5.92 -9.75 -9.93
C GLU A 111 6.66 -9.72 -8.60
N TRP A 112 6.13 -9.01 -7.59
CA TRP A 112 6.70 -8.99 -6.25
C TRP A 112 6.91 -10.39 -5.68
N LYS A 113 5.90 -11.27 -5.82
CA LYS A 113 6.00 -12.65 -5.34
C LYS A 113 7.13 -13.42 -6.05
N LYS A 114 7.24 -13.30 -7.37
CA LYS A 114 8.34 -13.91 -8.14
C LYS A 114 9.71 -13.39 -7.69
N SER A 115 9.84 -12.09 -7.45
CA SER A 115 11.08 -11.49 -6.97
C SER A 115 11.47 -12.00 -5.58
N GLN A 116 10.48 -12.23 -4.71
CA GLN A 116 10.75 -12.83 -3.38
C GLN A 116 11.14 -14.30 -3.47
N GLU A 117 10.53 -15.07 -4.36
CA GLU A 117 10.94 -16.47 -4.63
C GLU A 117 12.35 -16.54 -5.23
N ALA A 118 12.74 -15.55 -6.05
CA ALA A 118 14.11 -15.40 -6.56
C ALA A 118 15.11 -14.89 -5.51
N GLY A 119 14.65 -14.55 -4.30
CA GLY A 119 15.50 -14.11 -3.20
C GLY A 119 15.99 -12.67 -3.29
N VAL A 120 15.31 -11.81 -4.07
CA VAL A 120 15.61 -10.38 -4.19
C VAL A 120 15.47 -9.69 -2.83
N VAL A 121 16.49 -8.92 -2.46
CA VAL A 121 16.48 -8.10 -1.25
C VAL A 121 15.79 -6.78 -1.58
N ILE A 122 14.84 -6.39 -0.74
CA ILE A 122 14.20 -5.08 -0.83
C ILE A 122 15.11 -4.06 -0.12
N THR A 123 15.52 -3.04 -0.87
CA THR A 123 16.26 -1.88 -0.35
C THR A 123 15.30 -0.70 -0.25
N ARG A 124 15.42 0.09 0.82
CA ARG A 124 14.61 1.28 1.00
C ARG A 124 15.40 2.49 0.52
N VAL A 125 14.89 3.17 -0.51
CA VAL A 125 15.41 4.48 -0.92
C VAL A 125 14.42 5.52 -0.40
N GLY A 126 14.76 6.19 0.71
CA GLY A 126 13.86 7.12 1.38
C GLY A 126 12.62 6.44 1.98
N LYS A 127 11.42 6.94 1.69
CA LYS A 127 10.13 6.34 2.10
C LYS A 127 9.60 5.29 1.10
N GLN A 128 10.35 4.97 0.05
CA GLN A 128 9.90 4.10 -1.04
C GLN A 128 10.65 2.76 -1.00
N LEU A 129 9.88 1.67 -1.13
CA LEU A 129 10.44 0.32 -1.22
C LEU A 129 10.76 0.01 -2.69
N THR A 130 12.03 -0.14 -3.02
CA THR A 130 12.49 -0.55 -4.36
C THR A 130 13.12 -1.94 -4.29
N ALA A 131 12.68 -2.85 -5.16
CA ALA A 131 13.35 -4.14 -5.31
C ALA A 131 14.58 -3.93 -6.19
N GLU A 132 15.77 -4.28 -5.70
CA GLU A 132 16.97 -4.25 -6.53
C GLU A 132 16.88 -5.36 -7.57
N GLY A 133 16.54 -5.01 -8.82
CA GLY A 133 16.36 -5.95 -9.93
C GLY A 133 15.26 -5.60 -10.94
N GLY A 134 14.52 -4.50 -10.74
CA GLY A 134 13.54 -4.01 -11.72
C GLY A 134 13.34 -2.51 -11.59
N THR A 135 14.00 -1.75 -12.46
CA THR A 135 13.77 -0.31 -12.64
C THR A 135 12.38 -0.12 -13.23
N LEU A 136 11.41 0.34 -12.42
CA LEU A 136 10.29 1.10 -12.96
C LEU A 136 10.81 2.53 -13.12
N GLU A 137 10.97 2.95 -14.38
CA GLU A 137 11.54 4.23 -14.76
C GLU A 137 10.93 5.37 -13.95
N ALA A 138 11.80 6.13 -13.28
CA ALA A 138 11.46 7.43 -12.78
C ALA A 138 11.05 8.31 -13.96
N VAL A 139 9.90 8.95 -13.85
CA VAL A 139 9.49 10.05 -14.73
C VAL A 139 10.61 11.09 -14.68
N PRO A 140 11.20 11.50 -15.82
CA PRO A 140 12.19 12.56 -15.80
C PRO A 140 11.54 13.85 -15.28
N GLU A 141 12.15 14.41 -14.24
CA GLU A 141 11.86 15.77 -13.81
C GLU A 141 12.25 16.71 -14.96
N ASP A 142 11.26 17.43 -15.46
CA ASP A 142 11.37 18.44 -16.51
C ASP A 142 12.36 19.50 -16.05
N GLU A 143 13.56 19.49 -16.64
CA GLU A 143 14.61 20.46 -16.33
C GLU A 143 14.13 21.86 -16.72
N GLY A 144 14.39 22.79 -15.80
CA GLY A 144 13.97 24.18 -15.85
C GLY A 144 14.29 24.86 -17.18
N PHE A 145 13.28 25.55 -17.70
CA PHE A 145 13.43 26.46 -18.82
C PHE A 145 14.24 27.68 -18.36
N ASP A 146 15.40 27.86 -18.99
CA ASP A 146 16.33 28.97 -18.81
C ASP A 146 15.67 30.34 -18.95
N ASP A 147 16.05 31.23 -18.03
CA ASP A 147 15.71 32.65 -17.96
C ASP A 147 16.61 33.40 -18.98
N GLU A 148 16.03 33.87 -20.09
CA GLU A 148 16.74 34.74 -21.06
C GLU A 148 16.43 36.22 -20.73
N PRO A 149 17.45 37.07 -20.45
CA PRO A 149 17.21 38.49 -20.22
C PRO A 149 17.11 39.23 -21.55
N ALA A 150 15.96 39.87 -21.78
CA ALA A 150 15.79 40.81 -22.89
C ALA A 150 16.44 42.16 -22.56
N ASP A 151 17.64 42.38 -23.10
CA ASP A 151 18.21 43.71 -23.33
C ASP A 151 17.78 44.21 -24.72
N GLN A 152 16.94 45.26 -24.77
CA GLN A 152 17.00 46.40 -25.70
C GLN A 152 15.87 47.41 -25.47
#